data_AF-A0A9X2HEF4-F1
#
_entry.id   AF-A0A9X2HEF4-F1
#
_cell.length_a   1.000
_cell.length_b   1.000
_cell.length_c   1.000
_cell.angle_alpha   90.00
_cell.angle_beta   90.00
_cell.angle_gamma   90.00
#
_symmetry.space_group_name_H-M   'P 1'
#
loop_
_entity.id
_entity.type
_entity.pdbx_description
1 polymer ?
#
loop_
_entity_poly.entity_id
_entity_poly.type
_entity_poly.pdbx_seq_one_letter_code
_entity_poly.pdbx_strand_id
1 'polypeptide(L)' 'MIGLHQHIANSHAKLRRGQVWCRRCGANRAVDAAAALRFGWPRCCGHTMTIDAPEERS' A
#
# COMPACT_ATOMS: atom_id res chain seq x y z
N MET A 1 8.97 17.50 -13.02
CA MET A 1 7.62 17.69 -12.46
C MET A 1 7.18 16.37 -11.84
N ILE A 2 6.85 16.33 -10.55
CA ILE A 2 6.37 15.12 -9.89
C ILE A 2 4.90 14.92 -10.27
N GLY A 3 4.52 13.75 -10.79
CA GLY A 3 3.13 13.46 -11.15
C GLY A 3 2.21 13.35 -9.93
N LEU A 4 0.90 13.56 -10.11
CA LEU A 4 -0.09 13.54 -9.02
C LEU A 4 0.02 12.31 -8.11
N HIS A 5 0.07 11.11 -8.69
CA HIS A 5 0.17 9.86 -7.91
C HIS A 5 1.46 9.80 -7.08
N GLN A 6 2.57 10.33 -7.60
CA GLN A 6 3.84 10.38 -6.86
C GLN A 6 3.77 11.42 -5.73
N HIS A 7 3.10 12.54 -5.95
CA HIS A 7 2.85 13.53 -4.90
C HIS A 7 2.02 12.92 -3.75
N ILE A 8 0.94 12.20 -4.07
CA ILE A 8 0.11 11.51 -3.08
C ILE A 8 0.89 10.37 -2.39
N ALA A 9 1.65 9.56 -3.15
CA ALA A 9 2.48 8.51 -2.58
C ALA A 9 3.47 9.05 -1.54
N ASN A 10 3.92 10.29 -1.72
CA ASN A 10 4.84 10.98 -0.82
C ASN A 10 4.16 11.78 0.30
N SER A 11 2.83 11.97 0.29
CA SER A 11 2.14 12.82 1.26
C SER A 11 1.85 12.14 2.60
N HIS A 12 1.83 10.81 2.64
CA HIS A 12 1.49 10.04 3.84
C HIS A 12 2.53 8.97 4.15
N ALA A 13 2.91 8.82 5.43
CA ALA A 13 3.95 7.87 5.86
C ALA A 13 3.66 6.42 5.45
N LYS A 14 2.40 5.98 5.57
CA LYS A 14 1.96 4.64 5.16
C LYS A 14 2.18 4.34 3.68
N LEU A 15 2.00 5.35 2.81
CA LEU A 15 2.22 5.22 1.37
C LEU A 15 3.72 5.24 1.04
N ARG A 16 4.45 6.19 1.63
CA ARG A 16 5.92 6.31 1.49
C ARG A 16 6.67 5.05 1.89
N ARG A 17 6.14 4.31 2.86
CA ARG A 17 6.68 3.03 3.32
C ARG A 17 6.74 1.97 2.22
N GLY A 18 5.90 2.07 1.18
CA GLY A 18 5.94 1.19 0.03
C GLY A 18 5.66 -0.27 0.38
N GLN A 19 4.82 -0.51 1.40
CA GLN A 19 4.52 -1.85 1.90
C GLN A 19 3.01 -2.01 2.11
N VAL A 20 2.49 -3.19 1.81
CA VAL A 20 1.11 -3.58 2.10
C VAL A 20 1.02 -4.93 2.78
N TRP A 21 -0.13 -5.19 3.40
CA TRP A 21 -0.39 -6.37 4.21
C TRP A 21 -1.73 -7.03 3.88
N CYS A 22 -1.77 -8.35 3.92
CA CYS A 22 -2.99 -9.12 3.90
C CYS A 22 -3.66 -9.07 5.28
N ARG A 23 -4.96 -8.77 5.31
CA ARG A 23 -5.74 -8.79 6.56
C ARG A 23 -6.11 -10.20 7.02
N ARG A 24 -5.97 -11.21 6.16
CA ARG A 24 -6.38 -12.59 6.45
C ARG A 24 -5.21 -13.47 6.94
N CYS A 25 -4.10 -13.48 6.20
CA CYS A 25 -2.95 -14.34 6.52
C CYS A 25 -1.74 -13.57 7.09
N GLY A 26 -1.80 -12.23 7.16
CA GLY A 26 -0.71 -11.41 7.67
C GLY A 26 0.48 -11.22 6.72
N ALA A 27 0.51 -11.90 5.57
CA ALA A 27 1.57 -11.75 4.57
C ALA A 27 1.72 -10.28 4.14
N ASN A 28 2.96 -9.84 3.93
CA ASN A 28 3.27 -8.49 3.49
C ASN A 28 3.95 -8.50 2.11
N ARG A 29 3.90 -7.36 1.41
CA ARG A 29 4.52 -7.18 0.09
C ARG A 29 4.98 -5.74 -0.11
N ALA A 30 6.17 -5.59 -0.70
CA ALA A 30 6.68 -4.30 -1.15
C ALA A 30 5.98 -3.88 -2.45
N VAL A 31 5.65 -2.59 -2.57
CA VAL A 31 4.97 -2.01 -3.72
C VAL A 31 5.46 -0.60 -4.01
N ASP A 32 5.41 -0.22 -5.28
CA ASP A 32 5.41 1.18 -5.67
C ASP A 32 4.01 1.76 -5.42
N ALA A 33 3.88 2.61 -4.40
CA ALA A 33 2.61 3.22 -4.03
C ALA A 33 2.05 4.14 -5.14
N ALA A 34 2.91 4.82 -5.90
CA ALA A 34 2.46 5.68 -7.00
C ALA A 34 1.88 4.83 -8.15
N ALA A 35 2.52 3.71 -8.48
CA ALA A 35 1.99 2.75 -9.43
C ALA A 35 0.69 2.10 -8.91
N ALA A 36 0.63 1.71 -7.64
CA ALA A 36 -0.57 1.10 -7.05
C ALA A 36 -1.77 2.06 -6.98
N LEU A 37 -1.53 3.35 -6.76
CA LEU A 37 -2.58 4.39 -6.84
C LEU A 37 -3.16 4.50 -8.27
N ARG A 38 -2.36 4.21 -9.30
CA ARG A 38 -2.79 4.30 -10.70
C ARG A 38 -3.43 3.01 -11.22
N PHE A 39 -2.88 1.86 -10.85
CA PHE A 39 -3.23 0.57 -11.45
C PHE A 39 -3.92 -0.40 -10.49
N GLY A 40 -4.05 -0.02 -9.22
CA GLY A 40 -4.63 -0.84 -8.16
C GLY A 40 -3.59 -1.53 -7.29
N TRP A 41 -4.04 -1.95 -6.11
CA TRP A 41 -3.24 -2.61 -5.10
C TRP A 41 -3.21 -4.14 -5.31
N PRO A 42 -2.13 -4.83 -4.89
CA PRO A 42 -2.05 -6.27 -5.01
C PRO A 42 -3.11 -6.96 -4.13
N ARG A 43 -3.48 -8.18 -4.53
CA ARG A 43 -4.43 -9.03 -3.80
C ARG A 43 -3.73 -10.18 -3.09
N CYS A 44 -4.27 -10.58 -1.95
CA CYS A 44 -3.87 -11.76 -1.21
C CYS A 44 -5.09 -12.38 -0.52
N CYS A 45 -5.18 -13.71 -0.49
CA CYS A 45 -6.33 -14.46 0.06
C CYS A 45 -7.71 -14.03 -0.48
N GLY A 46 -7.77 -13.58 -1.74
CA GLY A 46 -9.00 -13.12 -2.38
C GLY A 46 -9.33 -11.64 -2.20
N HIS A 47 -8.59 -10.89 -1.37
CA HIS A 47 -8.87 -9.48 -1.07
C HIS A 47 -7.71 -8.56 -1.42
N THR A 48 -8.02 -7.29 -1.70
CA THR A 48 -7.01 -6.23 -1.83
C THR A 48 -6.26 -6.05 -0.51
N MET A 49 -4.94 -5.98 -0.57
CA MET A 49 -4.08 -5.76 0.59
C MET A 49 -4.22 -4.31 1.09
N THR A 50 -3.96 -4.08 2.38
CA THR A 50 -4.04 -2.75 3.01
C THR A 50 -2.67 -2.14 3.22
N ILE A 51 -2.59 -0.81 3.24
CA ILE A 51 -1.40 -0.04 3.65
C ILE A 51 -1.22 0.02 5.17
N ASP A 52 -2.21 -0.43 5.96
CA ASP A 52 -2.12 -0.47 7.43
C ASP A 52 -1.29 -1.68 7.88
N ALA A 53 -0.20 -1.41 8.58
CA ALA A 53 0.63 -2.43 9.20
C ALA A 53 -0.14 -3.12 10.35
N PRO A 54 0.16 -4.38 10.69
CA PRO A 54 -0.57 -5.12 11.72
C PRO A 54 -0.68 -4.39 13.06
N GLU A 55 0.39 -3.70 13.47
CA GLU A 55 0.48 -2.91 14.70
C GLU A 55 -0.36 -1.63 14.68
N GLU A 56 -0.78 -1.15 13.51
CA GLU A 56 -1.57 0.09 13.34
C GLU A 56 -3.10 -0.18 13.37
N ARG A 57 -3.52 -1.44 13.57
CA ARG A 57 -4.93 -1.89 13.48
C ARG A 57 -5.61 -2.11 14.84
N SER A 58 -4.90 -1.83 15.92
CA SER A 58 -5.35 -1.97 17.32
C SER A 58 -6.47 -1.02 17.68
#